data_AF-A0A849S6J6-F1
#
_entry.id   AF-A0A849S6J6-F1
#
_cell.length_a   1.000
_cell.length_b   1.000
_cell.length_c   1.000
_cell.angle_alpha   90.00
_cell.angle_beta   90.00
_cell.angle_gamma   90.00
#
_symmetry.space_group_name_H-M   'P 1'
#
loop_
_entity.id
_entity.type
_entity.pdbx_description
1 polymer ?
#
loop_
_entity_poly.entity_id
_entity_poly.type
_entity_poly.pdbx_seq_one_letter_code
_entity_poly.pdbx_strand_id
1 'polypeptide(L)' 'MANPLPLTDQNGEVRELTQADFQRLIPAADILPEIVGAAVAAEMLKPKGGRPRTETPKVFTGIRLDA' A
#
# COMPACT_ATOMS: atom_id res chain seq x y z
N MET A 1 12.08 -26.25 -4.45
CA MET A 1 12.44 -24.81 -4.49
C MET A 1 13.11 -24.49 -3.18
N ALA A 2 14.29 -23.87 -3.17
CA ALA A 2 14.97 -23.52 -1.93
C ALA A 2 14.12 -22.55 -1.10
N ASN A 3 14.06 -22.74 0.22
CA ASN A 3 13.39 -21.79 1.10
C ASN A 3 14.12 -20.43 0.98
N PRO A 4 13.40 -19.31 0.85
CA PRO A 4 14.04 -18.00 0.79
C PRO A 4 14.80 -17.74 2.10
N LEU A 5 15.93 -17.05 1.98
CA LEU A 5 16.68 -16.57 3.14
C LEU A 5 15.75 -15.76 4.07
N PRO A 6 16.01 -15.76 5.39
CA PRO A 6 15.31 -14.89 6.33
C PRO A 6 15.22 -13.45 5.83
N LEU A 7 14.12 -12.77 6.18
CA LEU A 7 13.89 -11.38 5.75
C LEU A 7 14.89 -10.41 6.40
N THR A 8 15.35 -10.73 7.60
CA THR A 8 16.26 -9.90 8.39
C THR A 8 17.60 -10.61 8.55
N ASP A 9 18.69 -9.87 8.41
CA ASP A 9 20.04 -10.39 8.63
C ASP A 9 20.47 -10.32 10.11
N GLN A 10 21.71 -10.76 10.38
CA GLN A 10 22.30 -10.75 11.72
C GLN A 10 22.50 -9.35 12.34
N ASN A 11 22.43 -8.29 11.54
CA ASN A 11 22.53 -6.90 12.00
C ASN A 11 21.16 -6.21 12.13
N GLY A 12 20.07 -6.90 11.79
CA GLY A 12 18.72 -6.32 11.80
C GLY A 12 18.34 -5.63 10.49
N GLU A 13 19.18 -5.67 9.45
CA GLU A 13 18.87 -5.09 8.14
C GLU A 13 17.87 -5.98 7.41
N VAL A 14 16.90 -5.35 6.75
CA VAL A 14 15.88 -6.05 5.94
C VAL A 14 16.42 -6.18 4.52
N ARG A 15 16.51 -7.41 4.01
CA ARG A 15 16.91 -7.63 2.61
C ARG A 15 15.83 -7.12 1.65
N GLU A 16 16.26 -6.78 0.45
CA GLU A 16 15.33 -6.49 -0.65
C GLU A 16 14.42 -7.69 -0.94
N LEU A 17 13.16 -7.38 -1.26
CA LEU A 17 12.18 -8.38 -1.66
C LEU A 17 12.47 -8.86 -3.08
N THR A 18 12.45 -10.16 -3.28
CA THR A 18 12.64 -10.82 -4.57
C THR A 18 11.30 -11.10 -5.25
N GLN A 19 11.32 -11.42 -6.54
CA GLN A 19 10.12 -11.84 -7.27
C GLN A 19 9.37 -13.01 -6.60
N ALA A 20 10.11 -13.95 -5.99
CA ALA A 20 9.53 -15.08 -5.28
C ALA A 20 8.79 -14.66 -3.99
N ASP A 21 9.24 -13.58 -3.33
CA ASP A 21 8.54 -13.03 -2.17
C ASP A 21 7.19 -12.40 -2.61
N PHE A 22 7.18 -11.65 -3.71
CA PHE A 22 5.97 -11.04 -4.26
C PHE A 22 4.89 -12.07 -4.63
N GLN A 23 5.27 -13.25 -5.11
CA GLN A 23 4.33 -14.34 -5.43
C GLN A 23 3.59 -14.89 -4.21
N ARG A 24 4.11 -14.63 -2.99
CA ARG A 24 3.54 -15.11 -1.73
C ARG A 24 2.73 -14.03 -1.01
N LEU A 25 2.70 -12.80 -1.51
CA LEU A 25 1.91 -11.73 -0.91
C LEU A 25 0.42 -12.01 -1.09
N ILE A 26 -0.35 -11.75 -0.05
CA ILE A 26 -1.80 -11.90 -0.03
C ILE A 26 -2.45 -10.55 0.27
N PRO A 27 -3.71 -10.34 -0.16
CA PRO A 27 -4.45 -9.14 0.17
C PRO A 27 -4.49 -8.87 1.68
N ALA A 28 -4.31 -7.61 2.07
CA ALA A 28 -4.36 -7.22 3.47
C ALA A 28 -5.72 -7.55 4.12
N ALA A 29 -6.80 -7.54 3.33
CA ALA A 29 -8.14 -7.90 3.79
C ALA A 29 -8.24 -9.36 4.28
N ASP A 30 -7.40 -10.24 3.74
CA ASP A 30 -7.45 -11.67 4.05
C ASP A 30 -6.65 -12.01 5.32
N ILE A 31 -5.70 -11.16 5.73
CA ILE A 31 -4.78 -11.45 6.85
C ILE A 31 -4.89 -10.48 8.04
N LEU A 32 -5.23 -9.22 7.81
CA LEU A 32 -5.32 -8.23 8.90
C LEU A 32 -6.31 -8.62 10.01
N PRO A 33 -7.49 -9.21 9.74
CA PRO A 33 -8.39 -9.65 10.80
C PRO A 33 -7.75 -10.64 11.78
N GLU A 34 -6.82 -11.49 11.31
CA GLU A 34 -6.10 -12.46 12.14
C GLU A 34 -4.97 -11.82 12.95
N ILE A 35 -4.32 -10.78 12.42
CA ILE A 35 -3.18 -10.10 13.07
C ILE A 35 -3.64 -9.10 14.13
N VAL A 36 -4.63 -8.26 13.81
CA VAL A 36 -5.04 -7.11 14.64
C VAL A 36 -6.47 -7.22 15.18
N GLY A 37 -7.20 -8.27 14.81
CA GLY A 37 -8.61 -8.46 15.15
C GLY A 37 -9.56 -7.79 14.15
N ALA A 38 -10.74 -8.37 13.98
CA ALA A 38 -11.71 -7.99 12.94
C ALA A 38 -12.13 -6.51 13.01
N ALA A 39 -12.38 -5.97 14.21
CA ALA A 39 -12.83 -4.58 14.37
C ALA A 39 -11.77 -3.56 13.94
N VAL A 40 -10.51 -3.78 14.35
CA VAL A 40 -9.39 -2.89 13.99
C VAL A 40 -9.06 -3.03 12.51
N ALA A 41 -9.06 -4.27 11.98
CA ALA A 41 -8.86 -4.51 10.56
C ALA A 41 -9.90 -3.79 9.70
N ALA A 42 -11.18 -3.82 10.09
CA ALA A 42 -12.25 -3.12 9.39
C ALA A 42 -12.02 -1.60 9.31
N GLU A 43 -11.54 -0.96 10.39
CA GLU A 43 -11.17 0.46 10.38
C GLU A 43 -9.95 0.74 9.48
N MET A 44 -8.91 -0.10 9.56
CA MET A 44 -7.69 0.06 8.76
C MET A 44 -7.93 -0.07 7.26
N LEU A 45 -8.86 -0.95 6.86
CA LEU A 45 -9.20 -1.26 5.47
C LEU A 45 -10.17 -0.25 4.85
N LYS A 46 -10.71 0.71 5.61
CA LYS A 46 -11.59 1.75 5.06
C LYS A 46 -10.85 2.54 3.97
N PRO A 47 -11.45 2.75 2.79
CA PRO A 47 -10.89 3.64 1.79
C PRO A 47 -10.69 5.04 2.37
N LYS A 48 -9.44 5.50 2.45
CA LYS A 48 -9.11 6.82 3.01
C LYS A 48 -9.34 7.97 2.02
N GLY A 49 -9.89 7.68 0.83
CA GLY A 49 -10.15 8.67 -0.22
C GLY A 49 -8.89 9.29 -0.84
N GLY A 50 -7.69 8.81 -0.48
CA GLY A 50 -6.42 9.35 -0.92
C GLY A 50 -6.15 10.72 -0.30
N ARG A 51 -5.71 11.68 -1.11
CA ARG A 51 -5.47 13.05 -0.66
C ARG A 51 -6.80 13.73 -0.31
N PRO A 52 -6.93 14.37 0.87
CA PRO A 52 -8.09 15.21 1.17
C PRO A 52 -8.35 16.19 0.02
N ARG A 53 -9.61 16.26 -0.42
CA ARG A 53 -10.01 17.24 -1.44
C ARG A 53 -9.84 18.64 -0.84
N THR A 54 -9.29 19.56 -1.63
CA THR A 54 -9.24 20.96 -1.22
C THR A 54 -10.62 21.58 -1.40
N GLU A 55 -11.03 22.46 -0.48
CA GLU A 55 -12.27 23.24 -0.61
C GLU A 55 -12.28 24.11 -1.88
N THR A 56 -11.10 24.48 -2.38
CA THR A 56 -10.92 25.31 -3.57
C THR A 56 -10.16 24.56 -4.66
N PRO A 57 -10.81 23.63 -5.40
CA PRO A 57 -10.14 22.90 -6.47
C PRO A 57 -9.68 23.85 -7.57
N LYS A 58 -8.59 23.48 -8.27
CA LYS A 58 -8.11 24.22 -9.43
C LYS A 58 -9.23 24.31 -10.47
N VAL A 59 -9.63 25.53 -10.81
CA VAL A 59 -10.54 25.77 -11.92
C VAL A 59 -9.79 25.46 -13.21
N PHE A 60 -10.35 24.57 -14.03
CA PHE A 60 -9.83 24.32 -15.36
C PHE A 60 -10.08 25.57 -16.23
N THR A 61 -9.01 26.19 -16.71
CA THR A 61 -9.08 27.32 -17.65
C THR A 61 -8.45 26.91 -18.97
N GLY A 62 -9.27 26.65 -19.98
CA GLY A 62 -8.81 26.40 -21.34
C GLY A 62 -8.66 27.71 -22.10
N ILE A 63 -7.43 28.08 -22.44
CA ILE A 63 -7.13 29.24 -23.30
C ILE A 63 -6.84 28.70 -24.70
N ARG A 64 -7.51 29.23 -25.72
CA ARG A 64 -7.12 29.05 -27.13
C ARG A 64 -6.34 30.28 -27.54
N LEU A 65 -5.09 30.07 -27.95
CA LEU A 65 -4.26 31.12 -28.54
C LEU A 65 -4.34 30.92 -30.06
N ASP A 66 -4.99 31.83 -30.77
CA ASP A 66 -4.79 32.02 -32.20
C ASP A 66 -3.59 32.96 -32.44
N ALA A 67 -2.88 32.75 -33.55
CA ALA A 67 -1.63 33.42 -33.90
C ALA A 67 -1.86 34.74 -34.65
#